data_AF-A0A2J7R2A9-F1
#
_entry.id   AF-A0A2J7R2A9-F1
#
_cell.length_a   1.000
_cell.length_b   1.000
_cell.length_c   1.000
_cell.angle_alpha   90.00
_cell.angle_beta   90.00
_cell.angle_gamma   90.00
#
_symmetry.space_group_name_H-M   'P 1'
#
loop_
_entity.id
_entity.type
_entity.pdbx_description
1 polymer ?
#
loop_
_entity_poly.entity_id
_entity_poly.type
_entity_poly.pdbx_seq_one_letter_code
_entity_poly.pdbx_strand_id
1 'polypeptide(L)'
;MCFRADKLVKRVFSLEFFPRSHSMRILSYDMISSVRRHALDVGSAESRIAQMTAAIRNLQQVMEGFPRDKRCKVQLKELIDLRKKWLKYLRCWDYKRFEWLLEKLDLVYKPPPSHFHWITRKDSLRKLTNKHCAEIKQQKLDAYKASLEAQQMDFLREKAQKLRWIRKEEEECGVEPTVSETDVEQVLKQLRELELGKEERLKDKAN
;
A
#
# COMPACT_ATOMS: atom_id res chain seq x y z
N MET A 1 -41.12 -2.94 -27.63
CA MET A 1 -42.47 -3.19 -28.17
C MET A 1 -43.35 -4.13 -27.33
N CYS A 2 -42.91 -4.65 -26.16
CA CYS A 2 -43.69 -5.64 -25.38
C CYS A 2 -44.53 -5.08 -24.20
N PHE A 3 -44.62 -3.76 -24.01
CA PHE A 3 -45.29 -3.19 -22.83
C PHE A 3 -46.81 -3.51 -22.76
N ARG A 4 -47.48 -3.68 -23.92
CA ARG A 4 -48.91 -4.03 -24.03
C ARG A 4 -49.20 -5.53 -24.08
N ALA A 5 -48.20 -6.41 -23.98
CA ALA A 5 -48.41 -7.86 -24.04
C ALA A 5 -48.92 -8.45 -22.72
N ASP A 6 -49.53 -9.63 -22.80
CA ASP A 6 -49.97 -10.43 -21.65
C ASP A 6 -48.80 -10.85 -20.74
N LYS A 7 -49.08 -11.08 -19.45
CA LYS A 7 -48.09 -11.40 -18.42
C LYS A 7 -47.32 -12.69 -18.75
N LEU A 8 -47.98 -13.70 -19.30
CA LEU A 8 -47.33 -14.94 -19.72
C LEU A 8 -46.32 -14.69 -20.85
N VAL A 9 -46.70 -13.88 -21.84
CA VAL A 9 -45.82 -13.48 -22.95
C VAL A 9 -44.61 -12.70 -22.41
N LYS A 10 -44.82 -11.76 -21.48
CA LYS A 10 -43.73 -11.03 -20.82
C LYS A 10 -42.76 -11.95 -20.06
N ARG A 11 -43.27 -13.00 -19.41
CA ARG A 11 -42.45 -14.01 -18.72
C ARG A 11 -41.60 -14.81 -19.70
N VAL A 12 -42.18 -15.29 -20.81
CA VAL A 12 -41.43 -16.07 -21.83
C VAL A 12 -40.28 -15.25 -22.43
N PHE A 13 -40.46 -13.94 -22.60
CA PHE A 13 -39.41 -13.02 -23.04
C PHE A 13 -38.60 -12.38 -21.89
N SER A 14 -38.58 -12.99 -20.71
CA SER A 14 -37.71 -12.57 -19.60
C SER A 14 -36.37 -13.30 -19.65
N LEU A 15 -35.37 -12.78 -18.92
CA LEU A 15 -34.01 -13.33 -18.88
C LEU A 15 -33.93 -14.75 -18.34
N GLU A 16 -34.95 -15.21 -17.62
CA GLU A 16 -35.04 -16.57 -17.08
C GLU A 16 -35.07 -17.63 -18.19
N PHE A 17 -35.75 -17.34 -19.30
CA PHE A 17 -35.95 -18.29 -20.41
C PHE A 17 -34.95 -18.09 -21.56
N PHE A 18 -34.17 -17.02 -21.53
CA PHE A 18 -33.13 -16.78 -22.53
C PHE A 18 -31.86 -17.58 -22.25
N PRO A 19 -31.08 -17.93 -23.29
CA PRO A 19 -29.79 -18.58 -23.07
C PRO A 19 -28.83 -17.64 -22.33
N ARG A 20 -27.88 -18.23 -21.60
CA ARG A 20 -26.85 -17.51 -20.84
C ARG A 20 -26.15 -16.41 -21.64
N SER A 21 -25.93 -16.62 -22.94
CA SER A 21 -25.31 -15.63 -23.83
C SER A 21 -26.05 -14.28 -23.84
N HIS A 22 -27.38 -14.29 -23.69
CA HIS A 22 -28.19 -13.09 -23.65
C HIS A 22 -27.99 -12.32 -22.34
N SER A 23 -28.03 -13.01 -21.20
CA SER A 23 -27.73 -12.43 -19.89
C SER A 23 -26.32 -11.84 -19.83
N MET A 24 -25.35 -12.51 -20.46
CA MET A 24 -23.98 -12.00 -20.56
C MET A 24 -23.86 -10.76 -21.44
N ARG A 25 -24.63 -10.69 -22.53
CA ARG A 25 -24.69 -9.49 -23.37
C ARG A 25 -25.25 -8.29 -22.60
N ILE A 26 -26.28 -8.51 -21.78
CA ILE A 26 -26.87 -7.47 -20.94
C ILE A 26 -25.89 -7.03 -19.87
N LEU A 27 -25.26 -7.96 -19.16
CA LEU A 27 -24.21 -7.64 -18.19
C LEU A 27 -23.08 -6.80 -18.83
N SER A 28 -22.65 -7.17 -20.04
CA SER A 28 -21.67 -6.38 -20.78
C SER A 28 -22.19 -4.99 -21.12
N TYR A 29 -23.44 -4.87 -21.55
CA TYR A 29 -24.06 -3.59 -21.88
C TYR A 29 -24.17 -2.68 -20.65
N ASP A 30 -24.60 -3.23 -19.51
CA ASP A 30 -24.75 -2.47 -18.26
C ASP A 30 -23.41 -1.93 -17.77
N MET A 31 -22.37 -2.76 -17.80
CA MET A 31 -20.99 -2.36 -17.43
C MET A 31 -20.42 -1.31 -18.39
N ILE A 32 -20.70 -1.42 -19.69
CA ILE A 32 -20.31 -0.38 -20.65
C ILE A 32 -21.11 0.88 -20.40
N SER A 33 -22.42 0.77 -20.11
CA SER A 33 -23.29 1.92 -19.90
C SER A 33 -22.90 2.75 -18.69
N SER A 34 -22.31 2.16 -17.64
CA SER A 34 -21.81 2.91 -16.48
C SER A 34 -20.57 3.74 -16.79
N VAL A 35 -19.87 3.47 -17.89
CA VAL A 35 -18.55 4.01 -18.20
C VAL A 35 -18.50 4.79 -19.53
N ARG A 36 -19.41 4.51 -20.46
CA ARG A 36 -19.45 5.10 -21.81
C ARG A 36 -19.63 6.62 -21.79
N ARG A 37 -19.01 7.32 -22.76
CA ARG A 37 -19.13 8.79 -22.88
C ARG A 37 -20.44 9.22 -23.54
N HIS A 38 -20.87 8.46 -24.55
CA HIS A 38 -22.12 8.67 -25.28
C HIS A 38 -22.82 7.32 -25.50
N ALA A 39 -24.08 7.35 -25.91
CA ALA A 39 -24.90 6.14 -26.00
C ALA A 39 -24.29 5.05 -26.92
N LEU A 40 -23.65 5.45 -28.01
CA LEU A 40 -23.02 4.56 -28.99
C LEU A 40 -21.52 4.31 -28.76
N ASP A 41 -20.97 4.69 -27.61
CA ASP A 41 -19.53 4.56 -27.35
C ASP A 41 -19.16 3.14 -26.92
N VAL A 42 -18.69 2.36 -27.89
CA VAL A 42 -18.19 0.98 -27.70
C VAL A 42 -16.66 0.91 -27.86
N GLY A 43 -16.05 1.94 -28.46
CA GLY A 43 -14.66 1.90 -28.91
C GLY A 43 -13.66 2.53 -27.95
N SER A 44 -14.12 3.35 -27.00
CA SER A 44 -13.25 4.03 -26.04
C SER A 44 -12.46 3.06 -25.15
N ALA A 45 -11.35 3.53 -24.59
CA ALA A 45 -10.52 2.70 -23.71
C ALA A 45 -11.31 2.27 -22.47
N GLU A 46 -12.15 3.16 -21.94
CA GLU A 46 -12.98 2.91 -20.79
C GLU A 46 -14.07 1.85 -21.10
N SER A 47 -14.78 1.99 -22.24
CA SER A 47 -15.76 1.00 -22.70
C SER A 47 -15.13 -0.37 -22.96
N ARG A 48 -13.93 -0.42 -23.54
CA ARG A 48 -13.18 -1.67 -23.72
C ARG A 48 -12.81 -2.31 -22.38
N ILE A 49 -12.31 -1.56 -21.42
CA ILE A 49 -11.97 -2.07 -20.08
C ILE A 49 -13.22 -2.62 -19.37
N ALA A 50 -14.36 -1.93 -19.50
CA ALA A 50 -15.64 -2.39 -18.95
C ALA A 50 -16.10 -3.70 -19.60
N GLN A 51 -16.08 -3.78 -20.94
CA GLN A 51 -16.42 -4.99 -21.68
C GLN A 51 -15.54 -6.18 -21.28
N MET A 52 -14.22 -5.96 -21.18
CA MET A 52 -13.28 -6.99 -20.75
C MET A 52 -13.53 -7.42 -19.30
N THR A 53 -13.92 -6.49 -18.43
CA THR A 53 -14.26 -6.79 -17.04
C THR A 53 -15.51 -7.66 -16.94
N ALA A 54 -16.55 -7.38 -17.75
CA ALA A 54 -17.72 -8.25 -17.85
C ALA A 54 -17.36 -9.66 -18.35
N ALA A 55 -16.51 -9.75 -19.39
CA ALA A 55 -16.04 -11.03 -19.92
C ALA A 55 -15.22 -11.83 -18.89
N ILE A 56 -14.35 -11.17 -18.13
CA ILE A 56 -13.56 -11.78 -17.05
C ILE A 56 -14.47 -12.34 -15.97
N ARG A 57 -15.47 -11.58 -15.50
CA ARG A 57 -16.45 -12.05 -14.50
C ARG A 57 -17.21 -13.29 -14.98
N ASN A 58 -17.63 -13.30 -16.24
CA ASN A 58 -18.28 -14.47 -16.84
C ASN A 58 -17.35 -15.70 -16.88
N LEU A 59 -16.12 -15.53 -17.38
CA LEU A 59 -15.15 -16.63 -17.47
C LEU A 59 -14.74 -17.15 -16.09
N GLN A 60 -14.69 -16.29 -15.06
CA GLN A 60 -14.47 -16.71 -13.68
C GLN A 60 -15.57 -17.67 -13.20
N GLN A 61 -16.84 -17.36 -13.45
CA GLN A 61 -17.95 -18.27 -13.11
C GLN A 61 -17.86 -19.61 -13.86
N VAL A 62 -17.43 -19.61 -15.13
CA VAL A 62 -17.19 -20.86 -15.88
C VAL A 62 -16.04 -21.65 -15.25
N MET A 63 -14.95 -20.99 -14.88
CA MET A 63 -13.78 -21.62 -14.29
C MET A 63 -14.08 -22.28 -12.95
N GLU A 64 -14.95 -21.66 -12.16
CA GLU A 64 -15.39 -22.18 -10.85
C GLU A 64 -16.12 -23.53 -11.01
N GLY A 65 -16.99 -23.65 -12.02
CA GLY A 65 -17.65 -24.92 -12.35
C GLY A 65 -16.73 -25.92 -13.07
N PHE A 66 -15.83 -25.45 -13.92
CA PHE A 66 -14.98 -26.29 -14.78
C PHE A 66 -13.49 -25.95 -14.66
N PRO A 67 -12.84 -26.23 -13.51
CA PRO A 67 -11.46 -25.81 -13.24
C PRO A 67 -10.40 -26.50 -14.12
N ARG A 68 -10.77 -27.60 -14.79
CA ARG A 68 -9.87 -28.37 -15.67
C ARG A 68 -9.87 -27.90 -17.12
N ASP A 69 -10.74 -26.96 -17.49
CA ASP A 69 -10.78 -26.43 -18.86
C ASP A 69 -9.57 -25.51 -19.13
N LYS A 70 -8.60 -26.06 -19.86
CA LYS A 70 -7.36 -25.36 -20.23
C LYS A 70 -7.62 -24.19 -21.18
N ARG A 71 -8.60 -24.30 -22.09
CA ARG A 71 -8.87 -23.26 -23.09
C ARG A 71 -9.44 -22.03 -22.43
N CYS A 72 -10.44 -22.20 -21.56
CA CYS A 72 -10.99 -21.10 -20.76
C CYS A 72 -9.90 -20.45 -19.90
N LYS A 73 -8.94 -21.22 -19.37
CA LYS A 73 -7.87 -20.69 -18.52
C LYS A 73 -6.91 -19.79 -19.28
N VAL A 74 -6.55 -20.19 -20.51
CA VAL A 74 -5.73 -19.37 -21.40
C VAL A 74 -6.47 -18.08 -21.77
N GLN A 75 -7.73 -18.19 -22.21
CA GLN A 75 -8.55 -17.02 -22.59
C GLN A 75 -8.74 -16.03 -21.43
N LEU A 76 -9.02 -16.53 -20.22
CA LEU A 76 -9.15 -15.70 -19.03
C LEU A 76 -7.85 -14.95 -18.72
N LYS A 77 -6.70 -15.64 -18.81
CA LYS A 77 -5.39 -15.03 -18.58
C LYS A 77 -5.09 -13.94 -19.62
N GLU A 78 -5.29 -14.23 -20.90
CA GLU A 78 -5.09 -13.28 -22.00
C GLU A 78 -5.95 -12.03 -21.85
N LEU A 79 -7.22 -12.19 -21.47
CA LEU A 79 -8.11 -11.06 -21.20
C LEU A 79 -7.65 -10.23 -20.00
N ILE A 80 -7.22 -10.87 -18.91
CA ILE A 80 -6.68 -10.15 -17.75
C ILE A 80 -5.45 -9.32 -18.15
N ASP A 81 -4.54 -9.88 -18.93
CA ASP A 81 -3.31 -9.21 -19.33
C ASP A 81 -3.57 -8.10 -20.36
N LEU A 82 -4.49 -8.32 -21.30
CA LEU A 82 -4.95 -7.28 -22.22
C LEU A 82 -5.65 -6.14 -21.46
N ARG A 83 -6.42 -6.43 -20.40
CA ARG A 83 -7.06 -5.39 -19.58
C ARG A 83 -6.02 -4.57 -18.83
N LYS A 84 -4.98 -5.20 -18.28
CA LYS A 84 -3.84 -4.50 -17.66
C LYS A 84 -3.13 -3.59 -18.65
N LYS A 85 -2.97 -4.02 -19.90
CA LYS A 85 -2.40 -3.19 -20.97
C LYS A 85 -3.24 -1.93 -21.22
N TRP A 86 -4.56 -2.07 -21.30
CA TRP A 86 -5.47 -0.93 -21.46
C TRP A 86 -5.48 0.01 -20.24
N LEU A 87 -5.43 -0.54 -19.02
CA LEU A 87 -5.31 0.27 -17.80
C LEU A 87 -3.99 1.06 -17.77
N LYS A 88 -2.87 0.45 -18.18
CA LYS A 88 -1.59 1.16 -18.34
C LYS A 88 -1.69 2.27 -19.38
N TYR A 89 -2.32 1.98 -20.52
CA TYR A 89 -2.51 2.98 -21.58
C TYR A 89 -3.35 4.17 -21.09
N LEU A 90 -4.48 3.91 -20.43
CA LEU A 90 -5.36 4.94 -19.89
C LEU A 90 -4.64 5.78 -18.82
N ARG A 91 -3.87 5.15 -17.94
CA ARG A 91 -3.07 5.85 -16.91
C ARG A 91 -2.08 6.84 -17.52
N CYS A 92 -1.45 6.49 -18.64
CA CYS A 92 -0.52 7.39 -19.34
C CYS A 92 -1.24 8.52 -20.10
N TRP A 93 -2.44 8.25 -20.61
CA TRP A 93 -3.17 9.20 -21.46
C TRP A 93 -4.00 10.21 -20.66
N ASP A 94 -4.78 9.74 -19.68
CA ASP A 94 -5.65 10.57 -18.84
C ASP A 94 -5.77 9.97 -17.44
N TYR A 95 -5.01 10.53 -16.50
CA TYR A 95 -4.93 10.02 -15.14
C TYR A 95 -6.23 10.19 -14.34
N LYS A 96 -6.97 11.30 -14.54
CA LYS A 96 -8.22 11.56 -13.82
C LYS A 96 -9.30 10.55 -14.23
N ARG A 97 -9.40 10.28 -15.53
CA ARG A 97 -10.31 9.24 -16.04
C ARG A 97 -9.91 7.85 -15.57
N PHE A 98 -8.61 7.59 -15.47
CA PHE A 98 -8.12 6.33 -14.93
C PHE A 98 -8.57 6.10 -13.49
N GLU A 99 -8.42 7.09 -12.59
CA GLU A 99 -8.89 6.97 -11.19
C GLU A 99 -10.41 6.78 -11.12
N TRP A 100 -11.17 7.63 -11.82
CA TRP A 100 -12.62 7.49 -11.91
C TRP A 100 -13.06 6.11 -12.40
N LEU A 101 -12.37 5.55 -13.40
CA LEU A 101 -12.69 4.23 -13.94
C LEU A 101 -12.42 3.11 -12.92
N LEU A 102 -11.34 3.23 -12.14
CA LEU A 102 -11.03 2.26 -11.08
C LEU A 102 -12.11 2.24 -10.01
N GLU A 103 -12.58 3.41 -9.59
CA GLU A 103 -13.69 3.55 -8.63
C GLU A 103 -15.00 3.01 -9.21
N LYS A 104 -15.33 3.33 -10.47
CA LYS A 104 -16.60 2.90 -11.09
C LYS A 104 -16.70 1.40 -11.34
N LEU A 105 -15.58 0.73 -11.64
CA LEU A 105 -15.56 -0.70 -11.95
C LEU A 105 -15.07 -1.56 -10.78
N ASP A 106 -14.80 -0.95 -9.61
CA ASP A 106 -14.21 -1.58 -8.42
C ASP A 106 -12.92 -2.35 -8.75
N LEU A 107 -11.98 -1.70 -9.42
CA LEU A 107 -10.72 -2.29 -9.84
C LEU A 107 -9.54 -1.76 -9.01
N VAL A 108 -8.67 -2.66 -8.55
CA VAL A 108 -7.39 -2.30 -7.93
C VAL A 108 -6.28 -2.46 -8.96
N TYR A 109 -5.65 -1.34 -9.32
CA TYR A 109 -4.51 -1.35 -10.23
C TYR A 109 -3.22 -1.72 -9.49
N LYS A 110 -2.55 -2.78 -9.96
CA LYS A 110 -1.20 -3.18 -9.51
C LYS A 110 -0.23 -3.01 -10.68
N PRO A 111 0.77 -2.11 -10.58
CA PRO A 111 1.73 -1.94 -11.65
C PRO A 111 2.55 -3.23 -11.85
N PRO A 112 2.93 -3.58 -13.09
CA PRO A 112 3.84 -4.69 -13.32
C PRO A 112 5.21 -4.39 -12.70
N PRO A 113 5.93 -5.40 -12.19
CA PRO A 113 7.27 -5.21 -11.66
C PRO A 113 8.24 -4.74 -12.77
N SER A 114 9.25 -3.95 -12.40
CA SER A 114 10.27 -3.45 -13.34
C SER A 114 11.03 -4.58 -14.04
N HIS A 115 11.43 -5.59 -13.26
CA HIS A 115 12.16 -6.75 -13.76
C HIS A 115 11.41 -8.01 -13.38
N PHE A 116 11.14 -8.86 -14.37
CA PHE A 116 10.63 -10.19 -14.13
C PHE A 116 11.80 -11.15 -13.95
N HIS A 117 11.83 -11.83 -12.82
CA HIS A 117 12.75 -12.93 -12.59
C HIS A 117 11.97 -14.15 -12.09
N TRP A 118 12.49 -15.33 -12.37
CA TRP A 118 11.87 -16.57 -11.91
C TRP A 118 12.16 -16.74 -10.41
N ILE A 119 11.17 -17.20 -9.66
CA ILE A 119 11.31 -17.45 -8.23
C ILE A 119 11.86 -18.86 -8.07
N THR A 120 13.11 -18.97 -7.64
CA THR A 120 13.77 -20.25 -7.35
C THR A 120 13.72 -20.55 -5.85
N ARG A 121 13.81 -21.84 -5.49
CA ARG A 121 13.86 -22.26 -4.07
C ARG A 121 15.00 -21.57 -3.31
N LYS A 122 16.19 -21.49 -3.92
CA LYS A 122 17.37 -20.82 -3.35
C LYS A 122 17.11 -19.34 -3.09
N ASP A 123 16.51 -18.63 -4.05
CA ASP A 123 16.20 -17.21 -3.90
C ASP A 123 15.18 -16.95 -2.79
N SER A 124 14.11 -17.76 -2.71
CA SER A 124 13.11 -17.66 -1.64
C SER A 124 13.70 -17.89 -0.25
N LEU A 125 14.50 -18.95 -0.09
CA LEU A 125 15.19 -19.24 1.18
C LEU A 125 16.12 -18.09 1.58
N ARG A 126 16.94 -17.60 0.65
CA ARG A 126 17.85 -16.48 0.92
C ARG A 126 17.09 -15.22 1.34
N LYS A 127 15.95 -14.92 0.72
CA LYS A 127 15.10 -13.79 1.11
C LYS A 127 14.54 -13.96 2.53
N LEU A 128 14.07 -15.15 2.89
CA LEU A 128 13.56 -15.43 4.24
C LEU A 128 14.67 -15.33 5.29
N THR A 129 15.84 -15.93 5.04
CA THR A 129 16.99 -15.83 5.94
C THR A 129 17.45 -14.38 6.09
N ASN A 130 17.52 -13.62 5.00
CA ASN A 130 17.89 -12.20 5.07
C ASN A 130 16.91 -11.37 5.91
N LYS A 131 15.60 -11.61 5.78
CA LYS A 131 14.57 -10.96 6.61
C LYS A 131 14.77 -11.28 8.08
N HIS A 132 14.92 -12.55 8.42
CA HIS A 132 15.14 -12.99 9.79
C HIS A 132 16.43 -12.41 10.39
N CYS A 133 17.53 -12.44 9.64
CA CYS A 133 18.78 -11.81 10.07
C CYS A 133 18.65 -10.30 10.25
N ALA A 134 17.86 -9.62 9.42
CA ALA A 134 17.59 -8.19 9.56
C ALA A 134 16.77 -7.89 10.83
N GLU A 135 15.76 -8.70 11.13
CA GLU A 135 14.97 -8.60 12.36
C GLU A 135 15.85 -8.78 13.60
N ILE A 136 16.73 -9.78 13.63
CA ILE A 136 17.68 -9.98 14.73
C ILE A 136 18.62 -8.78 14.88
N LYS A 137 19.14 -8.25 13.77
CA LYS A 137 20.00 -7.06 13.80
C LYS A 137 19.24 -5.86 14.38
N GLN A 138 18.00 -5.66 13.95
CA GLN A 138 17.15 -4.57 14.41
C GLN A 138 16.90 -4.68 15.92
N GLN A 139 16.51 -5.87 16.41
CA GLN A 139 16.31 -6.11 17.83
C GLN A 139 17.56 -5.81 18.67
N LYS A 140 18.75 -6.23 18.19
CA LYS A 140 20.02 -5.93 18.89
C LYS A 140 20.32 -4.44 18.90
N LEU A 141 20.11 -3.75 17.79
CA LEU A 141 20.30 -2.29 17.70
C LEU A 141 19.33 -1.56 18.62
N ASP A 142 18.08 -1.98 18.69
CA ASP A 142 17.06 -1.34 19.52
C ASP A 142 17.32 -1.61 21.01
N ALA A 143 17.75 -2.82 21.38
CA ALA A 143 18.20 -3.12 22.73
C ALA A 143 19.42 -2.27 23.13
N TYR A 144 20.39 -2.10 22.23
CA TYR A 144 21.55 -1.25 22.47
C TYR A 144 21.17 0.23 22.60
N LYS A 145 20.29 0.74 21.74
CA LYS A 145 19.75 2.11 21.86
C LYS A 145 19.07 2.32 23.20
N ALA A 146 18.23 1.38 23.64
CA ALA A 146 17.58 1.47 24.95
C ALA A 146 18.59 1.51 26.10
N SER A 147 19.70 0.76 26.00
CA SER A 147 20.78 0.82 27.00
C SER A 147 21.50 2.17 27.02
N LEU A 148 21.73 2.78 25.85
CA LEU A 148 22.33 4.12 25.75
C LEU A 148 21.39 5.21 26.25
N GLU A 149 20.10 5.13 25.93
CA GLU A 149 19.07 6.06 26.42
C GLU A 149 18.97 6.02 27.95
N ALA A 150 19.11 4.85 28.57
CA ALA A 150 19.15 4.72 30.02
C ALA A 150 20.38 5.43 30.63
N GLN A 151 21.56 5.28 30.01
CA GLN A 151 22.82 5.89 30.46
C GLN A 151 22.92 7.38 30.16
N GLN A 152 22.12 7.89 29.22
CA GLN A 152 22.20 9.27 28.74
C GLN A 152 22.02 10.31 29.86
N MET A 153 21.11 10.05 30.80
CA MET A 153 20.83 10.98 31.89
C MET A 153 21.98 11.06 32.88
N ASP A 154 22.53 9.90 33.27
CA ASP A 154 23.66 9.82 34.19
C ASP A 154 24.91 10.45 33.56
N PHE A 155 25.14 10.21 32.27
CA PHE A 155 26.23 10.84 31.52
C PHE A 155 26.14 12.37 31.53
N LEU A 156 24.95 12.95 31.32
CA LEU A 156 24.78 14.40 31.34
C LEU A 156 24.99 15.00 32.73
N ARG A 157 24.61 14.29 33.80
CA ARG A 157 24.88 14.68 35.20
C ARG A 157 26.38 14.72 35.46
N GLU A 158 27.07 13.63 35.13
CA GLU A 158 28.53 13.55 35.27
C GLU A 158 29.24 14.61 34.43
N LYS A 159 28.76 14.85 33.19
CA LYS A 159 29.31 15.86 32.30
C LYS A 159 29.20 17.25 32.92
N ALA A 160 28.05 17.62 33.47
CA ALA A 160 27.86 18.91 34.14
C ALA A 160 28.80 19.05 35.36
N GLN A 161 28.97 17.99 36.15
CA GLN A 161 29.91 17.97 37.28
C GLN A 161 31.36 18.13 36.84
N LYS A 162 31.79 17.38 35.82
CA LYS A 162 33.15 17.44 35.25
C LYS A 162 33.45 18.81 34.67
N LEU A 163 32.51 19.43 33.95
CA LEU A 163 32.68 20.80 33.42
C LEU A 163 32.86 21.83 34.54
N ARG A 164 32.08 21.72 35.63
CA ARG A 164 32.26 22.58 36.82
C ARG A 164 33.60 22.34 37.51
N TRP A 165 34.04 21.10 37.61
CA TRP A 165 35.34 20.75 38.20
C TRP A 165 36.51 21.29 37.36
N ILE A 166 36.52 21.06 36.04
CA ILE A 166 37.55 21.56 35.12
C ILE A 166 37.69 23.07 35.26
N ARG A 167 36.56 23.80 35.23
CA ARG A 167 36.59 25.24 35.38
C ARG A 167 37.19 25.69 36.71
N LYS A 168 36.82 25.07 37.82
CA LYS A 168 37.36 25.39 39.14
C LYS A 168 38.87 25.17 39.22
N GLU A 169 39.35 24.08 38.62
CA GLU A 169 40.78 23.77 38.54
C GLU A 169 41.54 24.78 37.66
N GLU A 170 40.97 25.19 36.52
CA GLU A 170 41.55 26.23 35.64
C GLU A 170 41.68 27.57 36.38
N GLU A 171 40.63 27.97 37.12
CA GLU A 171 40.62 29.17 37.95
C GLU A 171 41.68 29.09 39.08
N GLU A 172 41.83 27.94 39.73
CA GLU A 172 42.84 27.70 40.78
C GLU A 172 44.27 27.72 40.23
N CYS A 173 44.47 27.25 38.99
CA CYS A 173 45.76 27.30 38.30
C CYS A 173 46.10 28.69 37.75
N GLY A 174 45.17 29.66 37.86
CA GLY A 174 45.36 31.04 37.40
C GLY A 174 45.37 31.21 35.89
N VAL A 175 44.81 30.24 35.15
CA VAL A 175 44.65 30.30 33.69
C VAL A 175 43.24 30.83 33.38
N GLU A 176 43.08 31.54 32.28
CA GLU A 176 41.74 31.95 31.83
C GLU A 176 40.87 30.71 31.56
N PRO A 177 39.65 30.63 32.12
CA PRO A 177 38.83 29.43 32.05
C PRO A 177 38.36 29.17 30.61
N THR A 178 38.66 27.97 30.12
CA THR A 178 38.26 27.50 28.79
C THR A 178 36.78 27.17 28.74
N VAL A 179 36.22 26.75 29.89
CA VAL A 179 34.82 26.33 30.02
C VAL A 179 33.94 27.47 30.54
N SER A 180 33.00 27.93 29.71
CA SER A 180 32.09 29.02 30.07
C SER A 180 30.92 28.54 30.95
N GLU A 181 30.26 29.46 31.66
CA GLU A 181 29.07 29.10 32.48
C GLU A 181 27.94 28.65 31.57
N THR A 182 27.88 29.24 30.37
CA THR A 182 26.89 28.93 29.35
C THR A 182 26.97 27.48 28.90
N ASP A 183 28.16 26.88 28.86
CA ASP A 183 28.34 25.48 28.47
C ASP A 183 27.76 24.53 29.53
N VAL A 184 27.91 24.87 30.80
CA VAL A 184 27.31 24.12 31.91
C VAL A 184 25.79 24.25 31.88
N GLU A 185 25.28 25.47 31.66
CA GLU A 185 23.84 25.73 31.55
C GLU A 185 23.20 25.00 30.36
N GLN A 186 23.87 24.92 29.22
CA GLN A 186 23.41 24.16 28.05
C GLN A 186 23.26 22.67 28.38
N VAL A 187 24.23 22.06 29.07
CA VAL A 187 24.14 20.65 29.49
C VAL A 187 23.00 20.44 30.48
N LEU A 188 22.80 21.36 31.44
CA LEU A 188 21.68 21.31 32.39
C LEU A 188 20.32 21.51 31.71
N LYS A 189 20.26 22.32 30.64
CA LYS A 189 19.06 22.49 29.83
C LYS A 189 18.72 21.21 29.08
N GLN A 190 19.70 20.57 28.44
CA GLN A 190 19.52 19.27 27.77
C GLN A 190 19.03 18.19 28.74
N LEU A 191 19.58 18.17 29.96
CA LEU A 191 19.14 17.24 31.00
C LEU A 191 17.68 17.47 31.38
N ARG A 192 17.27 18.73 31.60
CA ARG A 192 15.86 19.08 31.90
C ARG A 192 14.90 18.70 30.78
N GLU A 193 15.29 18.95 29.53
CA GLU A 193 14.48 18.56 28.36
C GLU A 193 14.28 17.04 28.28
N LEU A 194 15.32 16.26 28.58
CA LEU A 194 15.23 14.79 28.61
C LEU A 194 14.40 14.27 29.79
N GLU A 195 14.46 14.92 30.96
CA GLU A 195 13.60 14.61 32.11
C GLU A 195 12.13 14.83 31.77
N LEU A 196 11.77 16.00 31.23
CA LEU A 196 10.41 16.31 30.79
C LEU A 196 9.91 15.30 29.75
N GLY A 197 10.71 15.00 28.72
CA GLY A 197 10.32 14.04 27.69
C GLY A 197 10.21 12.59 28.21
N LYS A 198 10.89 12.23 29.30
CA LYS A 198 10.72 10.92 29.95
C LYS A 198 9.41 10.86 30.74
N GLU A 199 9.04 11.93 31.43
CA GLU A 199 7.77 12.05 32.15
C GLU A 199 6.56 11.99 31.21
N GLU A 200 6.61 12.69 30.08
CA GLU A 200 5.56 12.64 29.04
C GLU A 200 5.37 11.21 28.52
N ARG A 201 6.46 10.52 28.14
CA ARG A 201 6.43 9.13 27.68
C ARG A 201 5.89 8.14 28.72
N LEU A 202 6.04 8.44 30.01
CA LEU A 202 5.47 7.63 31.09
C LEU A 202 3.96 7.89 31.25
N LYS A 203 3.52 9.14 31.11
CA LYS A 203 2.09 9.51 31.12
C LYS A 203 1.34 8.88 29.95
N ASP A 204 1.94 8.88 28.76
CA ASP A 204 1.35 8.29 27.54
C ASP A 204 1.19 6.76 27.62
N LYS A 205 2.02 6.07 28.42
CA LYS A 205 1.90 4.62 28.64
C LYS A 205 0.87 4.24 29.70
N ALA A 206 0.44 5.20 30.53
CA ALA A 206 -0.48 4.97 31.64
C ALA A 206 -1.96 5.23 31.28
N ASN A 207 -2.20 5.99 30.20
CA ASN A 207 -3.51 6.18 29.57
C ASN A 207 -3.77 5.13 28.49
#